data_AF-A0A6G1YXR8-F1
#
_entry.id   AF-A0A6G1YXR8-F1
#
_cell.length_a   1.000
_cell.length_b   1.000
_cell.length_c   1.000
_cell.angle_alpha   90.00
_cell.angle_beta   90.00
_cell.angle_gamma   90.00
#
_symmetry.space_group_name_H-M   'P 1'
#
loop_
_entity.id
_entity.type
_entity.pdbx_description
1 polymer ?
#
loop_
_entity_poly.entity_id
_entity_poly.type
_entity_poly.pdbx_seq_one_letter_code
_entity_poly.pdbx_strand_id
1 'polypeptide(L)'
;MRFIEEIVVDAFLPTFRALLAEDLRNRGFTQAEVADALGISQSAVSKYAHGEVTMNDRIADDARVHDLVARVGEGLSTGDMTPVQALVEAEVLIRQLEEGDLLSDLHEEEMPQLASYDGFHSIHDPEGHLRTVEQVRSSVRRGLRILTNTSGFAGLIPNVGSNLVEAVPGADNIDDVAAIPGRIFDVKGQATVPGEPEFGVSEHVASVLLSARSAGADVNAALNLVYDAGLVGDLEAAGYECIEFDPDAPTDPVRATLEGRDLPETFVVYQTGGYGIEPITYVLGPDAPTVADVIRVLL
;
A
#
# COMPACT_ATOMS: atom_id res chain seq x y z
N MET A 1 7.60 13.88 -5.12
CA MET A 1 8.14 12.78 -4.29
C MET A 1 9.18 13.44 -3.41
N ARG A 2 8.91 13.49 -2.10
CA ARG A 2 9.85 13.93 -1.09
C ARG A 2 10.24 12.71 -0.27
N PHE A 3 11.53 12.55 0.01
CA PHE A 3 12.06 11.44 0.80
C PHE A 3 12.08 11.80 2.29
N ILE A 4 12.01 10.82 3.18
CA ILE A 4 12.10 11.08 4.62
C ILE A 4 13.49 11.57 5.00
N GLU A 5 14.53 11.13 4.28
CA GLU A 5 15.90 11.61 4.44
C GLU A 5 16.03 13.11 4.12
N GLU A 6 15.16 13.65 3.25
CA GLU A 6 15.10 15.11 3.03
C GLU A 6 14.52 15.82 4.26
N ILE A 7 13.56 15.23 4.97
CA ILE A 7 13.05 15.76 6.25
C ILE A 7 14.15 15.73 7.32
N VAL A 8 14.94 14.65 7.37
CA VAL A 8 16.10 14.57 8.27
C VAL A 8 17.10 15.69 7.99
N VAL A 9 17.44 15.92 6.72
CA VAL A 9 18.42 16.93 6.33
C VAL A 9 17.90 18.36 6.50
N ASP A 10 16.63 18.61 6.19
CA ASP A 10 16.04 19.94 6.17
C ASP A 10 15.50 20.40 7.52
N ALA A 11 15.07 19.47 8.38
CA ALA A 11 14.42 19.78 9.66
C ALA A 11 15.16 19.21 10.87
N PHE A 12 15.47 17.90 10.89
CA PHE A 12 16.07 17.26 12.07
C PHE A 12 17.50 17.71 12.33
N LEU A 13 18.40 17.51 11.35
CA LEU A 13 19.83 17.80 11.51
C LEU A 13 20.10 19.28 11.82
N PRO A 14 19.44 20.27 11.20
CA PRO A 14 19.61 21.68 11.54
C PRO A 14 19.18 21.97 12.99
N THR A 15 18.04 21.42 13.42
CA THR A 15 17.49 21.61 14.77
C THR A 15 18.38 20.94 15.83
N PHE A 16 18.69 19.66 15.66
CA PHE A 16 19.53 18.89 16.58
C PHE A 16 20.93 19.51 16.72
N ARG A 17 21.57 19.90 15.61
CA ARG A 17 22.89 20.54 15.65
C ARG A 17 22.86 21.91 16.31
N ALA A 18 21.80 22.69 16.14
CA ALA A 18 21.66 23.97 16.82
C ALA A 18 21.57 23.80 18.34
N LEU A 19 20.72 22.87 18.80
CA LEU A 19 20.55 22.54 20.21
C LEU A 19 21.84 21.99 20.83
N LEU A 20 22.50 21.05 20.14
CA LEU A 20 23.76 20.47 20.62
C LEU A 20 24.91 21.48 20.62
N ALA A 21 24.98 22.36 19.61
CA ALA A 21 25.96 23.45 19.60
C ALA A 21 25.74 24.41 20.78
N GLU A 22 24.50 24.76 21.10
CA GLU A 22 24.16 25.61 22.25
C GLU A 22 24.53 24.94 23.57
N ASP A 23 24.16 23.67 23.77
CA ASP A 23 24.50 22.90 24.96
C ASP A 23 26.03 22.81 25.18
N LEU A 24 26.79 22.47 24.13
CA LEU A 24 28.26 22.42 24.22
C LEU A 24 28.89 23.78 24.53
N ARG A 25 28.36 24.88 23.97
CA ARG A 25 28.82 26.24 24.32
C ARG A 25 28.53 26.58 25.77
N ASN A 26 27.37 26.20 26.31
CA ASN A 26 27.03 26.38 27.71
C ASN A 26 27.97 25.57 28.64
N ARG A 27 28.55 24.48 28.13
CA ARG A 27 29.60 23.69 28.80
C ARG A 27 31.02 24.22 28.60
N GLY A 28 31.18 25.37 27.94
CA GLY A 28 32.45 26.08 27.82
C GLY A 28 33.24 25.81 26.53
N PHE A 29 32.67 25.08 25.57
CA PHE A 29 33.34 24.85 24.28
C PHE A 29 33.45 26.15 23.48
N THR A 30 34.59 26.33 22.83
CA THR A 30 34.79 27.35 21.80
C THR A 30 34.06 26.97 20.52
N GLN A 31 33.83 27.94 19.62
CA GLN A 31 33.20 27.65 18.32
C GLN A 31 33.98 26.64 17.48
N ALA A 32 35.32 26.63 17.59
CA ALA A 32 36.17 25.68 16.89
C ALA A 32 35.98 24.25 17.44
N GLU A 33 35.96 24.10 18.77
CA GLU A 33 35.74 22.79 19.41
C GLU A 33 34.34 22.24 19.11
N VAL A 34 33.31 23.11 19.08
CA VAL A 34 31.96 22.69 18.65
C VAL A 34 31.95 22.25 17.18
N ALA A 35 32.64 22.98 16.31
CA ALA A 35 32.73 22.63 14.89
C ALA A 35 33.38 21.25 14.68
N ASP A 36 34.47 21.00 15.39
CA ASP A 36 35.20 19.73 15.36
C ASP A 36 34.32 18.58 15.91
N ALA A 37 33.61 18.80 17.03
CA ALA A 37 32.74 17.80 17.64
C ALA A 37 31.53 17.43 16.76
N LEU A 38 30.95 18.41 16.06
CA LEU A 38 29.79 18.22 15.18
C LEU A 38 30.17 17.80 13.75
N GLY A 39 31.45 17.83 13.39
CA GLY A 39 31.93 17.51 12.04
C GLY A 39 31.46 18.52 10.98
N ILE A 40 31.33 19.79 11.34
CA ILE A 40 30.86 20.87 10.45
C ILE A 40 31.85 22.04 10.44
N SER A 41 31.64 23.03 9.56
CA SER A 41 32.48 24.22 9.55
C SER A 41 32.20 25.13 10.75
N GLN A 42 33.22 25.84 11.24
CA GLN A 42 33.05 26.89 12.25
C GLN A 42 32.04 27.97 11.79
N SER A 43 31.98 28.26 10.49
CA SER A 43 30.98 29.18 9.94
C SER A 43 29.54 28.65 10.09
N ALA A 44 29.32 27.33 10.02
CA ALA A 44 28.01 26.74 10.28
C ALA A 44 27.63 26.86 11.76
N VAL A 45 28.57 26.60 12.68
CA VAL A 45 28.39 26.85 14.12
C VAL A 45 28.03 28.30 14.41
N SER A 46 28.69 29.24 13.72
CA SER A 46 28.37 30.68 13.87
C SER A 46 26.93 30.99 13.47
N LYS A 47 26.39 30.35 12.42
CA LYS A 47 24.99 30.55 12.00
C LYS A 47 24.01 30.04 13.05
N TYR A 48 24.25 28.86 13.64
CA TYR A 48 23.43 28.35 14.73
C TYR A 48 23.42 29.30 15.92
N ALA A 49 24.59 29.80 16.32
CA ALA A 49 24.73 30.73 17.44
C ALA A 49 24.02 32.08 17.26
N HIS A 50 23.75 32.49 16.02
CA HIS A 50 23.03 33.74 15.71
C HIS A 50 21.56 33.50 15.34
N GLY A 51 21.06 32.27 15.45
CA GLY A 51 19.68 31.93 15.08
C GLY A 51 19.40 32.06 13.57
N GLU A 52 20.44 31.99 12.74
CA GLU A 52 20.32 32.14 11.27
C GLU A 52 19.94 30.83 10.57
N VAL A 53 19.54 29.81 11.33
CA VAL A 53 19.12 28.50 10.82
C VAL A 53 17.69 28.25 11.23
N THR A 54 16.85 27.89 10.25
CA THR A 54 15.48 27.46 10.48
C THR A 54 15.49 26.19 11.32
N MET A 55 14.93 26.28 12.52
CA MET A 55 14.67 25.12 13.38
C MET A 55 13.20 24.69 13.21
N ASN A 56 12.92 23.42 13.47
CA ASN A 56 11.56 22.90 13.54
C ASN A 56 11.14 22.83 15.00
N ASP A 57 10.10 23.57 15.38
CA ASP A 57 9.64 23.68 16.77
C ASP A 57 9.24 22.33 17.38
N ARG A 58 8.59 21.44 16.60
CA ARG A 58 8.18 20.11 17.08
C ARG A 58 9.38 19.22 17.41
N ILE A 59 10.44 19.31 16.61
CA ILE A 59 11.70 18.60 16.88
C ILE A 59 12.44 19.25 18.05
N ALA A 60 12.41 20.58 18.12
CA ALA A 60 13.08 21.33 19.17
C ALA A 60 12.49 21.08 20.55
N ASP A 61 11.17 20.84 20.63
CA ASP A 61 10.42 20.57 21.85
C ASP A 61 10.31 19.06 22.21
N ASP A 62 10.81 18.15 21.36
CA ASP A 62 10.73 16.71 21.61
C ASP A 62 11.67 16.29 22.75
N ALA A 63 11.10 15.67 23.78
CA ALA A 63 11.84 15.27 24.98
C ALA A 63 13.01 14.31 24.70
N ARG A 64 12.88 13.41 23.71
CA ARG A 64 13.93 12.45 23.36
C ARG A 64 15.09 13.14 22.65
N VAL A 65 14.80 14.16 21.86
CA VAL A 65 15.81 15.03 21.24
C VAL A 65 16.57 15.77 22.32
N HIS A 66 15.88 16.37 23.30
CA HIS A 66 16.53 17.02 24.45
C HIS A 66 17.40 16.05 25.27
N ASP A 67 16.89 14.85 25.58
CA ASP A 67 17.63 13.83 26.33
C ASP A 67 18.88 13.38 25.58
N LEU A 68 18.78 13.21 24.24
CA LEU A 68 19.92 12.91 23.40
C LEU A 68 20.95 14.05 23.40
N VAL A 69 20.50 15.30 23.22
CA VAL A 69 21.37 16.49 23.26
C VAL A 69 22.12 16.56 24.60
N ALA A 70 21.42 16.40 25.73
CA ALA A 70 22.02 16.48 27.05
C ALA A 70 23.08 15.39 27.27
N ARG A 71 22.76 14.14 26.88
CA ARG A 71 23.64 12.97 27.00
C ARG A 71 24.86 13.04 26.08
N VAL A 72 24.66 13.40 24.82
CA VAL A 72 25.75 13.58 23.84
C VAL A 72 26.63 14.77 24.25
N GLY A 73 26.03 15.90 24.63
CA GLY A 73 26.75 17.07 25.08
C GLY A 73 27.60 16.81 26.32
N GLU A 74 27.08 16.06 27.30
CA GLU A 74 27.85 15.61 28.46
C GLU A 74 29.01 14.69 28.07
N GLY A 75 28.72 13.65 27.30
CA GLY A 75 29.73 12.68 26.87
C GLY A 75 30.85 13.32 26.04
N LEU A 76 30.54 14.24 25.14
CA LEU A 76 31.54 14.96 24.35
C LEU A 76 32.34 15.92 25.24
N SER A 77 31.70 16.60 26.19
CA SER A 77 32.38 17.56 27.07
C SER A 77 33.37 16.94 28.05
N THR A 78 33.08 15.71 28.49
CA THR A 78 33.92 14.93 29.41
C THR A 78 34.97 14.10 28.67
N GLY A 79 34.76 13.87 27.37
CA GLY A 79 35.57 12.95 26.56
C GLY A 79 35.17 11.47 26.70
N ASP A 80 34.10 11.18 27.45
CA ASP A 80 33.58 9.82 27.63
C ASP A 80 32.86 9.30 26.37
N MET A 81 32.45 10.20 25.47
CA MET A 81 31.84 9.87 24.18
C MET A 81 32.68 10.41 23.02
N THR A 82 32.85 9.60 21.98
CA THR A 82 33.50 10.03 20.73
C THR A 82 32.48 10.63 19.76
N PRO A 83 32.89 11.46 18.79
CA PRO A 83 31.99 11.93 17.73
C PRO A 83 31.33 10.80 16.94
N VAL A 84 32.01 9.66 16.76
CA VAL A 84 31.44 8.47 16.11
C VAL A 84 30.32 7.87 16.96
N GLN A 85 30.50 7.78 18.28
CA GLN A 85 29.45 7.30 19.17
C GLN A 85 28.27 8.28 19.22
N ALA A 86 28.52 9.58 19.25
CA ALA A 86 27.48 10.61 19.17
C ALA A 86 26.66 10.50 17.87
N LEU A 87 27.33 10.25 16.73
CA LEU A 87 26.67 9.96 15.46
C LEU A 87 25.77 8.73 15.58
N VAL A 88 26.29 7.61 16.11
CA VAL A 88 25.50 6.38 16.27
C VAL A 88 24.25 6.62 17.14
N GLU A 89 24.38 7.34 18.25
CA GLU A 89 23.24 7.67 19.13
C GLU A 89 22.19 8.54 18.41
N ALA A 90 22.63 9.49 17.58
CA ALA A 90 21.73 10.32 16.77
C ALA A 90 21.04 9.51 15.67
N GLU A 91 21.76 8.64 14.96
CA GLU A 91 21.19 7.75 13.94
C GLU A 91 20.16 6.78 14.53
N VAL A 92 20.41 6.27 15.74
CA VAL A 92 19.43 5.43 16.46
C VAL A 92 18.16 6.21 16.76
N LEU A 93 18.26 7.46 17.23
CA LEU A 93 17.06 8.28 17.47
C LEU A 93 16.35 8.62 16.16
N ILE A 94 17.07 9.01 15.10
CA ILE A 94 16.48 9.28 13.78
C ILE A 94 15.64 8.09 13.35
N ARG A 95 16.19 6.88 13.38
CA ARG A 95 15.47 5.67 13.01
C ARG A 95 14.22 5.43 13.85
N GLN A 96 14.29 5.67 15.16
CA GLN A 96 13.11 5.57 16.03
C GLN A 96 12.03 6.59 15.65
N LEU A 97 12.42 7.80 15.26
CA LEU A 97 11.48 8.85 14.87
C LEU A 97 10.89 8.64 13.46
N GLU A 98 11.59 7.90 12.60
CA GLU A 98 11.13 7.51 11.26
C GLU A 98 10.09 6.38 11.30
N GLU A 99 10.10 5.56 12.37
CA GLU A 99 9.24 4.38 12.51
C GLU A 99 7.84 4.74 13.05
N GLY A 100 7.05 5.46 12.25
CA GLY A 100 5.66 5.82 12.58
C GLY A 100 5.55 6.85 13.71
N ASP A 101 6.51 7.75 13.81
CA ASP A 101 6.63 8.77 14.85
C ASP A 101 6.95 10.14 14.21
N LEU A 102 7.52 11.09 14.95
CA LEU A 102 7.62 12.50 14.61
C LEU A 102 8.17 12.79 13.20
N LEU A 103 9.20 12.07 12.73
CA LEU A 103 9.73 12.29 11.39
C LEU A 103 8.82 11.71 10.30
N SER A 104 8.10 10.63 10.61
CA SER A 104 7.02 10.11 9.76
C SER A 104 5.87 11.13 9.66
N ASP A 105 5.43 11.71 10.78
CA ASP A 105 4.36 12.73 10.78
C ASP A 105 4.73 13.94 9.90
N LEU A 106 5.96 14.45 10.06
CA LEU A 106 6.45 15.57 9.26
C LEU A 106 6.58 15.20 7.77
N HIS A 107 6.88 13.94 7.47
CA HIS A 107 6.93 13.46 6.09
C HIS A 107 5.54 13.33 5.47
N GLU A 108 4.55 12.86 6.23
CA GLU A 108 3.15 12.80 5.81
C GLU A 108 2.56 14.18 5.53
N GLU A 109 2.93 15.20 6.30
CA GLU A 109 2.52 16.59 6.05
C GLU A 109 3.01 17.12 4.69
N GLU A 110 4.24 16.75 4.32
CA GLU A 110 4.85 17.12 3.04
C GLU A 110 4.40 16.22 1.88
N MET A 111 3.87 15.04 2.19
CA MET A 111 3.35 14.06 1.23
C MET A 111 1.98 13.55 1.69
N PRO A 112 0.90 14.36 1.62
CA PRO A 112 -0.41 14.02 2.18
C PRO A 112 -1.04 12.74 1.63
N GLN A 113 -0.57 12.24 0.49
CA GLN A 113 -0.99 10.95 -0.07
C GLN A 113 -0.53 9.75 0.78
N LEU A 114 0.44 9.94 1.67
CA LEU A 114 0.83 8.92 2.65
C LEU A 114 -0.24 8.78 3.72
N ALA A 115 -0.83 9.87 4.22
CA ALA A 115 -1.86 9.82 5.25
C ALA A 115 -3.13 9.01 4.87
N SER A 116 -3.33 8.68 3.58
CA SER A 116 -4.49 7.88 3.13
C SER A 116 -4.35 6.38 3.35
N TYR A 117 -3.18 5.87 3.76
CA TYR A 117 -3.04 4.46 4.14
C TYR A 117 -2.87 4.35 5.65
N ASP A 118 -3.93 4.01 6.37
CA ASP A 118 -3.91 3.85 7.83
C ASP A 118 -2.89 2.77 8.25
N GLY A 119 -2.03 3.07 9.22
CA GLY A 119 -1.11 2.10 9.84
C GLY A 119 0.36 2.14 9.41
N PHE A 120 0.89 3.30 9.01
CA PHE A 120 2.32 3.44 8.70
C PHE A 120 3.20 3.22 9.93
N HIS A 121 4.05 2.20 9.84
CA HIS A 121 5.15 1.98 10.77
C HIS A 121 6.53 2.11 10.13
N SER A 122 6.66 2.09 8.79
CA SER A 122 7.90 2.48 8.09
C SER A 122 7.71 2.49 6.56
N ILE A 123 8.05 3.59 5.89
CA ILE A 123 8.15 3.64 4.41
C ILE A 123 9.33 2.77 3.90
N HIS A 124 10.29 2.47 4.78
CA HIS A 124 11.47 1.68 4.49
C HIS A 124 11.32 0.19 4.74
N ASP A 125 10.13 -0.31 5.10
CA ASP A 125 9.90 -1.75 5.16
C ASP A 125 9.78 -2.31 3.73
N PRO A 126 10.78 -3.07 3.24
CA PRO A 126 10.75 -3.64 1.89
C PRO A 126 9.65 -4.68 1.69
N GLU A 127 9.09 -5.22 2.79
CA GLU A 127 7.93 -6.12 2.83
C GLU A 127 6.66 -5.39 3.30
N GLY A 128 6.72 -4.06 3.44
CA GLY A 128 5.70 -3.23 4.05
C GLY A 128 4.36 -3.25 3.31
N HIS A 129 3.29 -3.14 4.09
CA HIS A 129 1.90 -3.16 3.63
C HIS A 129 1.62 -2.16 2.49
N LEU A 130 2.18 -0.95 2.52
CA LEU A 130 2.01 0.05 1.44
C LEU A 130 2.51 -0.47 0.09
N ARG A 131 3.67 -1.14 0.06
CA ARG A 131 4.23 -1.67 -1.18
C ARG A 131 3.29 -2.70 -1.78
N THR A 132 2.76 -3.60 -0.94
CA THR A 132 1.79 -4.61 -1.33
C THR A 132 0.50 -3.99 -1.85
N VAL A 133 -0.06 -3.01 -1.12
CA VAL A 133 -1.26 -2.26 -1.52
C VAL A 133 -1.08 -1.59 -2.89
N GLU A 134 0.03 -0.89 -3.10
CA GLU A 134 0.31 -0.22 -4.37
C GLU A 134 0.64 -1.19 -5.52
N GLN A 135 1.25 -2.33 -5.21
CA GLN A 135 1.44 -3.41 -6.18
C GLN A 135 0.10 -3.98 -6.64
N VAL A 136 -0.81 -4.30 -5.72
CA VAL A 136 -2.16 -4.79 -6.01
C VAL A 136 -2.94 -3.76 -6.83
N ARG A 137 -2.97 -2.48 -6.41
CA ARG A 137 -3.58 -1.39 -7.21
C ARG A 137 -3.00 -1.29 -8.62
N SER A 138 -1.69 -1.38 -8.74
CA SER A 138 -1.01 -1.35 -10.04
C SER A 138 -1.32 -2.59 -10.87
N SER A 139 -1.54 -3.74 -10.23
CA SER A 139 -1.97 -4.98 -10.85
C SER A 139 -3.38 -4.88 -11.41
N VAL A 140 -4.35 -4.41 -10.61
CA VAL A 140 -5.73 -4.12 -11.07
C VAL A 140 -5.72 -3.11 -12.22
N ARG A 141 -4.92 -2.04 -12.15
CA ARG A 141 -4.77 -1.06 -13.25
C ARG A 141 -4.20 -1.68 -14.52
N ARG A 142 -3.33 -2.70 -14.42
CA ARG A 142 -2.82 -3.45 -15.58
C ARG A 142 -3.91 -4.35 -16.16
N GLY A 143 -4.60 -5.14 -15.33
CA GLY A 143 -5.70 -5.99 -15.76
C GLY A 143 -6.84 -5.19 -16.40
N LEU A 144 -7.20 -4.05 -15.82
CA LEU A 144 -8.18 -3.13 -16.38
C LEU A 144 -7.77 -2.63 -17.78
N ARG A 145 -6.50 -2.28 -17.97
CA ARG A 145 -5.98 -1.88 -19.29
C ARG A 145 -6.02 -3.03 -20.30
N ILE A 146 -5.85 -4.27 -19.88
CA ILE A 146 -6.00 -5.45 -20.76
C ILE A 146 -7.47 -5.56 -21.19
N LEU A 147 -8.41 -5.51 -20.24
CA LEU A 147 -9.84 -5.59 -20.51
C LEU A 147 -10.33 -4.47 -21.45
N THR A 148 -9.99 -3.21 -21.16
CA THR A 148 -10.47 -2.06 -21.96
C THR A 148 -9.85 -2.00 -23.35
N ASN A 149 -8.69 -2.63 -23.57
CA ASN A 149 -8.09 -2.79 -24.90
C ASN A 149 -8.53 -4.07 -25.63
N THR A 150 -9.23 -4.98 -24.95
CA THR A 150 -9.72 -6.23 -25.55
C THR A 150 -11.03 -5.95 -26.29
N SER A 151 -10.98 -6.07 -27.62
CA SER A 151 -12.15 -5.85 -28.48
C SER A 151 -13.23 -6.89 -28.18
N GLY A 152 -14.47 -6.44 -27.96
CA GLY A 152 -15.58 -7.34 -27.63
C GLY A 152 -15.86 -7.51 -26.14
N PHE A 153 -14.96 -7.06 -25.25
CA PHE A 153 -15.17 -7.17 -23.79
C PHE A 153 -16.48 -6.51 -23.32
N ALA A 154 -16.89 -5.39 -23.93
CA ALA A 154 -18.15 -4.72 -23.60
C ALA A 154 -19.38 -5.64 -23.71
N GLY A 155 -19.37 -6.61 -24.63
CA GLY A 155 -20.44 -7.60 -24.78
C GLY A 155 -20.48 -8.69 -23.70
N LEU A 156 -19.44 -8.77 -22.87
CA LEU A 156 -19.34 -9.70 -21.74
C LEU A 156 -19.70 -9.04 -20.40
N ILE A 157 -20.06 -7.74 -20.40
CA ILE A 157 -20.42 -7.00 -19.20
C ILE A 157 -21.90 -7.31 -18.84
N PRO A 158 -22.20 -7.78 -17.62
CA PRO A 158 -23.57 -8.04 -17.17
C PRO A 158 -24.34 -6.75 -16.89
N ASN A 159 -25.67 -6.83 -16.69
CA ASN A 159 -26.49 -5.63 -16.42
C ASN A 159 -26.12 -4.96 -15.09
N VAL A 160 -25.70 -5.74 -14.09
CA VAL A 160 -25.15 -5.23 -12.83
C VAL A 160 -23.74 -4.64 -12.94
N GLY A 161 -23.13 -4.67 -14.12
CA GLY A 161 -21.75 -4.22 -14.37
C GLY A 161 -20.69 -5.25 -13.96
N SER A 162 -19.52 -5.16 -14.60
CA SER A 162 -18.35 -5.98 -14.28
C SER A 162 -17.46 -5.27 -13.27
N ASN A 163 -16.76 -6.02 -12.44
CA ASN A 163 -15.70 -5.51 -11.59
C ASN A 163 -14.52 -6.46 -11.63
N LEU A 164 -13.33 -5.89 -11.73
CA LEU A 164 -12.07 -6.60 -11.63
C LEU A 164 -11.51 -6.29 -10.24
N VAL A 165 -11.28 -7.34 -9.46
CA VAL A 165 -10.80 -7.20 -8.08
C VAL A 165 -9.50 -7.96 -7.88
N GLU A 166 -8.66 -7.48 -6.98
CA GLU A 166 -7.47 -8.18 -6.49
C GLU A 166 -7.26 -7.90 -5.00
N ALA A 167 -7.00 -8.94 -4.22
CA ALA A 167 -6.79 -8.91 -2.79
C ALA A 167 -5.29 -8.87 -2.47
N VAL A 168 -4.92 -8.20 -1.37
CA VAL A 168 -3.57 -8.37 -0.81
C VAL A 168 -3.38 -9.80 -0.27
N PRO A 169 -2.13 -10.30 -0.19
CA PRO A 169 -1.83 -11.55 0.51
C PRO A 169 -2.38 -11.51 1.95
N GLY A 170 -3.08 -12.57 2.35
CA GLY A 170 -3.69 -12.65 3.69
C GLY A 170 -4.93 -11.78 3.90
N ALA A 171 -5.54 -11.25 2.84
CA ALA A 171 -6.80 -10.52 2.94
C ALA A 171 -7.92 -11.35 3.59
N ASP A 172 -8.56 -10.78 4.61
CA ASP A 172 -9.62 -11.42 5.38
C ASP A 172 -10.97 -10.68 5.27
N ASN A 173 -10.97 -9.47 4.71
CA ASN A 173 -12.15 -8.63 4.59
C ASN A 173 -12.14 -7.83 3.27
N ILE A 174 -13.23 -7.09 3.00
CA ILE A 174 -13.42 -6.36 1.74
C ILE A 174 -12.46 -5.15 1.64
N ASP A 175 -12.05 -4.55 2.76
CA ASP A 175 -11.15 -3.39 2.79
C ASP A 175 -9.74 -3.77 2.32
N ASP A 176 -9.38 -5.06 2.37
CA ASP A 176 -8.13 -5.62 1.85
C ASP A 176 -8.16 -5.94 0.33
N VAL A 177 -9.27 -5.60 -0.35
CA VAL A 177 -9.48 -5.91 -1.78
C VAL A 177 -9.60 -4.64 -2.61
N ALA A 178 -8.70 -4.47 -3.58
CA ALA A 178 -8.75 -3.40 -4.57
C ALA A 178 -9.74 -3.75 -5.69
N ALA A 179 -10.53 -2.77 -6.14
CA ALA A 179 -11.53 -2.93 -7.18
C ALA A 179 -11.80 -1.61 -7.93
N ILE A 180 -12.62 -1.66 -8.99
CA ILE A 180 -13.04 -0.45 -9.70
C ILE A 180 -14.25 0.17 -8.99
N PRO A 181 -14.15 1.43 -8.50
CA PRO A 181 -15.27 2.11 -7.87
C PRO A 181 -16.37 2.35 -8.91
N GLY A 182 -17.61 2.03 -8.54
CA GLY A 182 -18.76 2.16 -9.44
C GLY A 182 -18.83 1.13 -10.57
N ARG A 183 -17.93 0.15 -10.65
CA ARG A 183 -17.92 -0.95 -11.65
C ARG A 183 -17.69 -0.48 -13.10
N ILE A 184 -17.45 -1.43 -13.98
CA ILE A 184 -17.28 -1.24 -15.43
C ILE A 184 -18.64 -1.50 -16.10
N PHE A 185 -19.06 -0.59 -16.98
CA PHE A 185 -20.33 -0.69 -17.69
C PHE A 185 -20.15 -0.63 -19.21
N ASP A 186 -21.02 -1.34 -19.95
CA ASP A 186 -21.16 -1.12 -21.39
C ASP A 186 -21.96 0.16 -21.66
N VAL A 187 -21.31 1.14 -22.28
CA VAL A 187 -21.96 2.34 -22.81
C VAL A 187 -21.77 2.39 -24.31
N LYS A 188 -22.79 1.96 -25.04
CA LYS A 188 -22.85 1.96 -26.53
C LYS A 188 -21.75 1.10 -27.17
N GLY A 189 -21.48 -0.08 -26.63
CA GLY A 189 -20.47 -1.02 -27.10
C GLY A 189 -19.05 -0.69 -26.61
N GLN A 190 -18.92 0.10 -25.54
CA GLN A 190 -17.63 0.51 -24.98
C GLN A 190 -17.62 0.32 -23.46
N ALA A 191 -16.59 -0.37 -22.97
CA ALA A 191 -16.35 -0.53 -21.54
C ALA A 191 -15.97 0.82 -20.92
N THR A 192 -16.88 1.38 -20.14
CA THR A 192 -16.73 2.67 -19.45
C THR A 192 -16.34 2.43 -18.00
N VAL A 193 -15.29 3.11 -17.55
CA VAL A 193 -14.70 2.97 -16.22
C VAL A 193 -14.90 4.30 -15.46
N PRO A 194 -15.59 4.31 -14.31
CA PRO A 194 -15.87 5.54 -13.56
C PRO A 194 -14.66 6.16 -12.85
N GLY A 195 -13.67 5.36 -12.46
CA GLY A 195 -12.54 5.81 -11.66
C GLY A 195 -11.37 4.83 -11.61
N GLU A 196 -10.32 5.25 -10.92
CA GLU A 196 -9.12 4.45 -10.66
C GLU A 196 -9.37 3.37 -9.59
N PRO A 197 -8.57 2.28 -9.53
CA PRO A 197 -8.75 1.24 -8.53
C PRO A 197 -8.62 1.73 -7.07
N GLU A 198 -9.58 1.34 -6.24
CA GLU A 198 -9.68 1.69 -4.81
C GLU A 198 -9.94 0.44 -3.97
N PHE A 199 -9.47 0.45 -2.72
CA PHE A 199 -9.70 -0.64 -1.77
C PHE A 199 -11.09 -0.51 -1.11
N GLY A 200 -11.73 -1.63 -0.80
CA GLY A 200 -13.00 -1.63 -0.06
C GLY A 200 -14.25 -1.29 -0.89
N VAL A 201 -14.12 -1.05 -2.20
CA VAL A 201 -15.23 -0.49 -3.02
C VAL A 201 -16.11 -1.52 -3.73
N SER A 202 -15.84 -2.82 -3.61
CA SER A 202 -16.58 -3.88 -4.33
C SER A 202 -17.02 -5.02 -3.41
N GLU A 203 -18.21 -4.91 -2.85
CA GLU A 203 -18.73 -5.91 -1.91
C GLU A 203 -18.92 -7.31 -2.54
N HIS A 204 -19.58 -7.40 -3.69
CA HIS A 204 -20.02 -8.70 -4.23
C HIS A 204 -18.88 -9.53 -4.80
N VAL A 205 -18.05 -8.95 -5.67
CA VAL A 205 -16.94 -9.69 -6.31
C VAL A 205 -15.83 -9.98 -5.30
N ALA A 206 -15.57 -9.06 -4.36
CA ALA A 206 -14.64 -9.33 -3.26
C ALA A 206 -15.15 -10.45 -2.36
N SER A 207 -16.45 -10.50 -2.04
CA SER A 207 -17.02 -11.60 -1.25
C SER A 207 -16.81 -12.95 -1.94
N VAL A 208 -17.08 -13.06 -3.24
CA VAL A 208 -16.84 -14.31 -4.00
C VAL A 208 -15.36 -14.72 -3.95
N LEU A 209 -14.45 -13.77 -4.14
CA LEU A 209 -13.01 -14.01 -4.04
C LEU A 209 -12.60 -14.50 -2.63
N LEU A 210 -13.06 -13.81 -1.58
CA LEU A 210 -12.75 -14.15 -0.18
C LEU A 210 -13.36 -15.50 0.23
N SER A 211 -14.56 -15.83 -0.26
CA SER A 211 -15.19 -17.14 -0.06
C SER A 211 -14.39 -18.27 -0.73
N ALA A 212 -13.89 -18.06 -1.94
CA ALA A 212 -13.03 -19.02 -2.62
C ALA A 212 -11.70 -19.22 -1.87
N ARG A 213 -11.07 -18.14 -1.42
CA ARG A 213 -9.85 -18.18 -0.57
C ARG A 213 -10.09 -18.94 0.73
N SER A 214 -11.22 -18.66 1.39
CA SER A 214 -11.63 -19.34 2.63
C SER A 214 -11.88 -20.84 2.45
N ALA A 215 -12.16 -21.29 1.22
CA ALA A 215 -12.27 -22.70 0.86
C ALA A 215 -10.92 -23.37 0.60
N GLY A 216 -9.82 -22.60 0.61
CA GLY A 216 -8.46 -23.06 0.35
C GLY A 216 -7.94 -22.81 -1.06
N ALA A 217 -8.66 -22.06 -1.90
CA ALA A 217 -8.19 -21.72 -3.25
C ALA A 217 -7.06 -20.68 -3.20
N ASP A 218 -5.97 -20.94 -3.92
CA ASP A 218 -4.82 -20.03 -4.03
C ASP A 218 -5.03 -18.98 -5.14
N VAL A 219 -6.01 -18.09 -4.91
CA VAL A 219 -6.40 -17.04 -5.86
C VAL A 219 -6.42 -15.68 -5.17
N ASN A 220 -5.92 -14.64 -5.85
CA ASN A 220 -5.97 -13.27 -5.33
C ASN A 220 -6.83 -12.35 -6.18
N ALA A 221 -7.31 -12.77 -7.35
CA ALA A 221 -8.10 -11.90 -8.22
C ALA A 221 -9.37 -12.56 -8.73
N ALA A 222 -10.36 -11.73 -9.05
CA ALA A 222 -11.58 -12.18 -9.68
C ALA A 222 -12.18 -11.14 -10.64
N LEU A 223 -12.89 -11.60 -11.66
CA LEU A 223 -13.66 -10.79 -12.60
C LEU A 223 -15.03 -11.41 -12.82
N ASN A 224 -16.09 -10.62 -12.66
CA ASN A 224 -17.43 -11.06 -13.02
C ASN A 224 -17.82 -10.64 -14.45
N LEU A 225 -18.48 -11.55 -15.14
CA LEU A 225 -18.97 -11.43 -16.51
C LEU A 225 -20.44 -11.82 -16.57
N VAL A 226 -21.08 -11.50 -17.69
CA VAL A 226 -22.38 -12.06 -18.04
C VAL A 226 -22.30 -13.59 -18.05
N TYR A 227 -23.34 -14.24 -17.56
CA TYR A 227 -23.52 -15.66 -17.78
C TYR A 227 -24.27 -15.90 -19.10
N ASP A 228 -23.68 -16.76 -19.93
CA ASP A 228 -24.33 -17.43 -21.05
C ASP A 228 -23.75 -18.85 -21.16
N ALA A 229 -24.59 -19.82 -21.52
CA ALA A 229 -24.14 -21.21 -21.64
C ALA A 229 -23.04 -21.40 -22.70
N GLY A 230 -23.05 -20.58 -23.76
CA GLY A 230 -21.99 -20.54 -24.76
C GLY A 230 -20.67 -20.03 -24.18
N LEU A 231 -20.69 -18.97 -23.37
CA LEU A 231 -19.48 -18.46 -22.71
C LEU A 231 -18.84 -19.51 -21.80
N VAL A 232 -19.65 -20.23 -21.02
CA VAL A 232 -19.14 -21.33 -20.18
C VAL A 232 -18.52 -22.43 -21.04
N GLY A 233 -19.18 -22.81 -22.14
CA GLY A 233 -18.64 -23.79 -23.08
C GLY A 233 -17.33 -23.34 -23.74
N ASP A 234 -17.19 -22.06 -24.07
CA ASP A 234 -15.97 -21.50 -24.63
C ASP A 234 -14.82 -21.50 -23.61
N LEU A 235 -15.12 -21.21 -22.34
CA LEU A 235 -14.17 -21.30 -21.22
C LEU A 235 -13.70 -22.74 -20.98
N GLU A 236 -14.62 -23.71 -20.98
CA GLU A 236 -14.27 -25.14 -20.87
C GLU A 236 -13.42 -25.60 -22.07
N ALA A 237 -13.77 -25.18 -23.28
CA ALA A 237 -13.02 -25.49 -24.49
C ALA A 237 -11.61 -24.87 -24.49
N ALA A 238 -11.45 -23.73 -23.83
CA ALA A 238 -10.15 -23.09 -23.59
C ALA A 238 -9.35 -23.77 -22.46
N GLY A 239 -9.93 -24.75 -21.75
CA GLY A 239 -9.25 -25.57 -20.74
C GLY A 239 -9.44 -25.10 -19.30
N TYR A 240 -10.36 -24.17 -19.04
CA TYR A 240 -10.68 -23.74 -17.68
C TYR A 240 -11.72 -24.66 -17.04
N GLU A 241 -11.53 -24.98 -15.76
CA GLU A 241 -12.54 -25.69 -14.99
C GLU A 241 -13.69 -24.73 -14.64
N CYS A 242 -14.91 -25.09 -15.04
CA CYS A 242 -16.13 -24.31 -14.79
C CYS A 242 -17.00 -25.04 -13.76
N ILE A 243 -17.29 -24.37 -12.63
CA ILE A 243 -17.98 -24.96 -11.50
C ILE A 243 -19.25 -24.17 -11.19
N GLU A 244 -20.39 -24.83 -11.29
CA GLU A 244 -21.68 -24.23 -10.92
C GLU A 244 -21.86 -24.21 -9.39
N PHE A 245 -22.37 -23.11 -8.85
CA PHE A 245 -22.83 -23.02 -7.47
C PHE A 245 -24.28 -22.53 -7.39
N ASP A 246 -24.99 -22.96 -6.35
CA ASP A 246 -26.38 -22.55 -6.08
C ASP A 246 -26.40 -21.26 -5.26
N PRO A 247 -26.82 -20.10 -5.82
CA PRO A 247 -26.81 -18.83 -5.09
C PRO A 247 -27.79 -18.82 -3.91
N ASP A 248 -28.76 -19.73 -3.85
CA ASP A 248 -29.75 -19.85 -2.77
C ASP A 248 -29.32 -20.86 -1.67
N ALA A 249 -28.07 -21.34 -1.70
CA ALA A 249 -27.57 -22.27 -0.70
C ALA A 249 -27.67 -21.70 0.74
N PRO A 250 -27.93 -22.56 1.76
CA PRO A 250 -28.18 -22.12 3.13
C PRO A 250 -26.93 -21.60 3.87
N THR A 251 -25.75 -21.85 3.31
CA THR A 251 -24.44 -21.39 3.79
C THR A 251 -23.73 -20.66 2.65
N ASP A 252 -22.52 -20.13 2.89
CA ASP A 252 -21.67 -19.56 1.83
C ASP A 252 -21.61 -20.50 0.61
N PRO A 253 -22.27 -20.14 -0.51
CA PRO A 253 -22.43 -21.04 -1.65
C PRO A 253 -21.12 -21.38 -2.34
N VAL A 254 -20.27 -20.36 -2.49
CA VAL A 254 -18.99 -20.46 -3.19
C VAL A 254 -18.06 -21.33 -2.36
N ARG A 255 -17.94 -21.03 -1.06
CA ARG A 255 -17.09 -21.81 -0.16
C ARG A 255 -17.53 -23.28 -0.11
N ALA A 256 -18.82 -23.54 0.13
CA ALA A 256 -19.34 -24.90 0.24
C ALA A 256 -19.12 -25.71 -1.05
N THR A 257 -19.14 -25.04 -2.21
CA THR A 257 -18.93 -25.69 -3.51
C THR A 257 -17.47 -26.04 -3.75
N LEU A 258 -16.53 -25.21 -3.26
CA LEU A 258 -15.10 -25.32 -3.52
C LEU A 258 -14.32 -26.10 -2.46
N GLU A 259 -14.82 -26.18 -1.23
CA GLU A 259 -14.09 -26.79 -0.10
C GLU A 259 -13.70 -28.25 -0.38
N GLY A 260 -12.42 -28.57 -0.22
CA GLY A 260 -11.86 -29.91 -0.44
C GLY A 260 -11.64 -30.31 -1.90
N ARG A 261 -11.81 -29.38 -2.86
CA ARG A 261 -11.43 -29.59 -4.26
C ARG A 261 -9.95 -29.29 -4.51
N ASP A 262 -9.38 -29.99 -5.48
CA ASP A 262 -8.08 -29.66 -6.07
C ASP A 262 -8.33 -28.72 -7.25
N LEU A 263 -8.14 -27.42 -7.04
CA LEU A 263 -8.49 -26.37 -7.99
C LEU A 263 -7.24 -25.91 -8.75
N PRO A 264 -7.33 -25.66 -10.07
CA PRO A 264 -6.23 -25.08 -10.82
C PRO A 264 -5.99 -23.62 -10.41
N GLU A 265 -4.83 -23.07 -10.76
CA GLU A 265 -4.44 -21.67 -10.46
C GLU A 265 -5.43 -20.65 -11.03
N THR A 266 -6.13 -20.98 -12.12
CA THR A 266 -7.20 -20.17 -12.72
C THR A 266 -8.39 -21.04 -13.06
N PHE A 267 -9.56 -20.69 -12.55
CA PHE A 267 -10.82 -21.43 -12.73
C PHE A 267 -12.01 -20.49 -12.76
N VAL A 268 -13.18 -21.05 -13.05
CA VAL A 268 -14.42 -20.32 -13.19
C VAL A 268 -15.45 -20.88 -12.23
N VAL A 269 -16.14 -20.00 -11.52
CA VAL A 269 -17.38 -20.35 -10.81
C VAL A 269 -18.53 -19.55 -11.39
N TYR A 270 -19.70 -20.16 -11.54
CA TYR A 270 -20.84 -19.48 -12.14
C TYR A 270 -22.14 -19.90 -11.46
N GLN A 271 -23.17 -19.08 -11.65
CA GLN A 271 -24.53 -19.36 -11.22
C GLN A 271 -25.53 -18.93 -12.30
N THR A 272 -26.61 -19.70 -12.45
CA THR A 272 -27.58 -19.54 -13.54
C THR A 272 -28.77 -18.66 -13.18
N GLY A 273 -28.64 -17.85 -12.13
CA GLY A 273 -29.63 -16.88 -11.69
C GLY A 273 -30.68 -17.49 -10.76
N GLY A 274 -31.53 -16.61 -10.25
CA GLY A 274 -32.63 -16.93 -9.35
C GLY A 274 -33.68 -15.82 -9.38
N TYR A 275 -34.67 -15.88 -8.50
CA TYR A 275 -35.68 -14.83 -8.46
C TYR A 275 -35.06 -13.49 -8.02
N GLY A 276 -34.92 -12.55 -8.95
CA GLY A 276 -34.28 -11.25 -8.71
C GLY A 276 -32.75 -11.27 -8.71
N ILE A 277 -32.13 -12.40 -9.05
CA ILE A 277 -30.67 -12.58 -9.13
C ILE A 277 -30.30 -12.78 -10.61
N GLU A 278 -29.52 -11.85 -11.16
CA GLU A 278 -28.95 -11.99 -12.51
C GLU A 278 -27.96 -13.16 -12.51
N PRO A 279 -27.95 -14.03 -13.54
CA PRO A 279 -26.94 -15.06 -13.69
C PRO A 279 -25.56 -14.45 -14.02
N ILE A 280 -24.49 -14.96 -13.39
CA ILE A 280 -23.15 -14.37 -13.45
C ILE A 280 -22.09 -15.46 -13.49
N THR A 281 -21.04 -15.20 -14.27
CA THR A 281 -19.81 -16.00 -14.34
C THR A 281 -18.68 -15.24 -13.65
N TYR A 282 -17.89 -15.90 -12.82
CA TYR A 282 -16.72 -15.35 -12.13
C TYR A 282 -15.48 -16.11 -12.56
N VAL A 283 -14.52 -15.41 -13.14
CA VAL A 283 -13.18 -15.95 -13.41
C VAL A 283 -12.31 -15.61 -12.21
N LEU A 284 -11.66 -16.60 -11.61
CA LEU A 284 -10.73 -16.43 -10.48
C LEU A 284 -9.32 -16.83 -10.90
N GLY A 285 -8.32 -16.14 -10.34
CA GLY A 285 -6.92 -16.38 -10.69
C GLY A 285 -5.93 -15.77 -9.70
N PRO A 286 -4.63 -15.89 -9.99
CA PRO A 286 -3.56 -15.48 -9.07
C PRO A 286 -3.40 -13.95 -9.00
N ASP A 287 -3.71 -13.23 -10.09
CA ASP A 287 -3.67 -11.77 -10.18
C ASP A 287 -4.62 -11.23 -11.27
N ALA A 288 -4.90 -9.93 -11.21
CA ALA A 288 -5.85 -9.26 -12.09
C ALA A 288 -5.44 -9.29 -13.58
N PRO A 289 -4.15 -9.15 -13.96
CA PRO A 289 -3.70 -9.39 -15.33
C PRO A 289 -4.01 -10.80 -15.85
N THR A 290 -3.76 -11.83 -15.04
CA THR A 290 -4.01 -13.22 -15.43
C THR A 290 -5.49 -13.46 -15.68
N VAL A 291 -6.35 -12.98 -14.78
CA VAL A 291 -7.81 -13.04 -14.94
C VAL A 291 -8.27 -12.26 -16.18
N ALA A 292 -7.69 -11.10 -16.46
CA ALA A 292 -8.02 -10.31 -17.65
C ALA A 292 -7.56 -10.98 -18.96
N ASP A 293 -6.41 -11.67 -18.95
CA ASP A 293 -5.89 -12.39 -20.11
C ASP A 293 -6.76 -13.59 -20.50
N VAL A 294 -7.49 -14.21 -19.56
CA VAL A 294 -8.52 -15.22 -19.88
C VAL A 294 -9.52 -14.68 -20.90
N ILE A 295 -9.98 -13.44 -20.70
CA ILE A 295 -10.97 -12.79 -21.58
C ILE A 295 -10.39 -12.53 -22.96
N ARG A 296 -9.11 -12.18 -23.02
CA ARG A 296 -8.40 -11.95 -24.27
C ARG A 296 -8.21 -13.22 -25.08
N VAL A 297 -8.15 -14.39 -24.46
CA VAL A 297 -8.06 -15.68 -25.16
C VAL A 297 -9.41 -16.08 -25.78
N LEU A 298 -10.53 -15.62 -25.21
CA LEU A 298 -11.88 -15.94 -25.69
C LEU A 298 -12.32 -15.10 -26.90
N LEU A 299 -11.68 -13.94 -27.15
CA LEU A 299 -12.09 -12.93 -28.16
C LEU A 299 -11.04 -12.74 -29.25
#